data_AF-B9XAU4-F1
#
_entry.id   AF-B9XAU4-F1
#
_cell.length_a   1.000
_cell.length_b   1.000
_cell.length_c   1.000
_cell.angle_alpha   90.00
_cell.angle_beta   90.00
_cell.angle_gamma   90.00
#
_symmetry.space_group_name_H-M   'P 1'
#
loop_
_entity.id
_entity.type
_entity.pdbx_description
1 polymer ?
#
loop_
_entity_poly.entity_id
_entity_poly.type
_entity_poly.pdbx_seq_one_letter_code
_entity_poly.pdbx_strand_id
1 'polypeptide(L)'
;MNSSACMRVVTFLVLLVFTGHAEERSPDGMIPVAKFVVSAPASGKYVPWRDPKDSPKWYAGELVVISESSFHYSQFSDAIDPNRPERDYSGKLSVFKDHIYLDHPGVPFPYRISGVADGVQVLLTWEGYEQWKRTKKVFELNLLYLEKTPKPKK
;
A
#
# COMPACT_ATOMS: atom_id res chain seq x y z
N MET A 1 -57.40 16.50 -30.07
CA MET A 1 -56.94 16.25 -28.69
C MET A 1 -56.74 14.75 -28.53
N ASN A 2 -55.50 14.29 -28.48
CA ASN A 2 -55.02 13.28 -27.54
C ASN A 2 -53.50 13.16 -27.71
N SER A 3 -52.85 13.41 -26.58
CA SER A 3 -51.41 13.38 -26.36
C SER A 3 -50.95 11.95 -26.17
N SER A 4 -49.81 11.57 -26.75
CA SER A 4 -48.90 10.64 -26.10
C SER A 4 -47.51 10.77 -26.69
N ALA A 5 -46.61 11.17 -25.79
CA ALA A 5 -45.19 11.30 -25.93
C ALA A 5 -44.48 9.93 -25.86
N CYS A 6 -43.15 10.00 -25.93
CA CYS A 6 -42.16 8.95 -25.69
C CYS A 6 -42.01 7.96 -26.85
N MET A 7 -40.83 7.73 -27.42
CA MET A 7 -39.53 7.61 -26.76
C MET A 7 -38.43 7.81 -27.81
N ARG A 8 -37.62 8.88 -27.69
CA ARG A 8 -36.36 9.00 -28.44
C ARG A 8 -35.31 8.18 -27.71
N VAL A 9 -34.97 7.02 -28.25
CA VAL A 9 -33.83 6.23 -27.78
C VAL A 9 -32.57 6.92 -28.29
N VAL A 10 -31.90 7.68 -27.41
CA VAL A 10 -30.56 8.22 -27.67
C VAL A 10 -29.57 7.18 -27.17
N THR A 11 -28.98 6.42 -28.08
CA THR A 11 -27.92 5.47 -27.77
C THR A 11 -26.60 6.23 -27.65
N PHE A 12 -26.16 6.51 -26.42
CA PHE A 12 -24.80 6.97 -26.14
C PHE A 12 -23.86 5.77 -26.05
N LEU A 13 -23.02 5.58 -27.08
CA LEU A 13 -21.96 4.58 -27.07
C LEU A 13 -20.68 5.25 -26.57
N VAL A 14 -20.38 5.13 -25.28
CA VAL A 14 -19.09 5.58 -24.71
C VAL A 14 -18.08 4.45 -24.88
N LEU A 15 -17.23 4.56 -25.90
CA LEU A 15 -16.04 3.72 -26.08
C LEU A 15 -14.94 4.19 -25.13
N LEU A 16 -14.90 3.61 -23.94
CA LEU A 16 -13.76 3.73 -23.02
C LEU A 16 -12.64 2.80 -23.51
N VAL A 17 -11.69 3.38 -24.25
CA VAL A 17 -10.42 2.71 -24.58
C VAL A 17 -9.54 2.75 -23.33
N PHE A 18 -9.60 1.69 -22.51
CA PHE A 18 -8.57 1.47 -21.49
C PHE A 18 -7.37 0.79 -22.15
N THR A 19 -6.37 1.59 -22.51
CA THR A 19 -5.01 1.09 -22.76
C THR A 19 -4.43 0.61 -21.43
N GLY A 20 -4.64 -0.66 -21.10
CA GLY A 20 -3.94 -1.32 -20.00
C GLY A 20 -2.47 -1.47 -20.36
N HIS A 21 -1.61 -0.58 -19.86
CA HIS A 21 -0.18 -0.87 -19.77
C HIS A 21 -0.01 -1.93 -18.68
N ALA A 22 0.34 -3.14 -19.11
CA ALA A 22 0.87 -4.14 -18.21
C ALA A 22 2.22 -3.60 -17.71
N GLU A 23 2.28 -3.18 -16.45
CA GLU A 23 3.53 -2.74 -15.84
C GLU A 23 4.40 -3.97 -15.59
N GLU A 24 5.30 -4.18 -16.53
CA GLU A 24 6.45 -5.06 -16.44
C GLU A 24 7.30 -4.61 -15.25
N ARG A 25 7.64 -5.56 -14.37
CA ARG A 25 8.51 -5.33 -13.21
C ARG A 25 9.74 -4.59 -13.71
N SER A 26 10.03 -3.40 -13.17
CA SER A 26 11.26 -2.73 -13.54
C SER A 26 12.43 -3.62 -13.06
N PRO A 27 13.44 -3.89 -13.90
CA PRO A 27 14.58 -4.76 -13.55
C PRO A 27 15.38 -4.30 -12.32
N ASP A 28 15.08 -3.12 -11.81
CA ASP A 28 15.72 -2.40 -10.71
C ASP A 28 15.18 -2.79 -9.32
N GLY A 29 14.21 -3.71 -9.22
CA GLY A 29 13.60 -4.11 -7.95
C GLY A 29 12.67 -3.03 -7.36
N MET A 30 12.22 -2.09 -8.19
CA MET A 30 11.32 -1.02 -7.77
C MET A 30 9.89 -1.27 -8.23
N ILE A 31 8.96 -0.84 -7.38
CA ILE A 31 7.52 -0.91 -7.63
C ILE A 31 7.10 0.44 -8.21
N PRO A 32 6.50 0.48 -9.41
CA PRO A 32 5.91 1.69 -9.93
C PRO A 32 4.68 2.10 -9.09
N VAL A 33 4.58 3.39 -8.79
CA VAL A 33 3.45 3.99 -8.09
C VAL A 33 3.06 5.26 -8.83
N ALA A 34 2.06 5.17 -9.71
CA ALA A 34 1.70 6.27 -10.60
C ALA A 34 1.07 7.43 -9.83
N LYS A 35 0.22 7.11 -8.84
CA LYS A 35 -0.48 8.08 -7.99
C LYS A 35 -0.29 7.73 -6.53
N PHE A 36 0.00 8.74 -5.72
CA PHE A 36 -0.01 8.65 -4.28
C PHE A 36 -0.69 9.90 -3.70
N VAL A 37 -1.63 9.69 -2.80
CA VAL A 37 -2.36 10.75 -2.09
C VAL A 37 -2.24 10.48 -0.61
N VAL A 38 -1.68 11.44 0.12
CA VAL A 38 -1.55 11.36 1.58
C VAL A 38 -2.94 11.29 2.23
N SER A 39 -3.11 10.36 3.16
CA SER A 39 -4.36 10.16 3.88
C SER A 39 -4.12 9.46 5.23
N ALA A 40 -5.05 9.61 6.16
CA ALA A 40 -5.01 8.88 7.43
C ALA A 40 -4.90 7.36 7.20
N PRO A 41 -4.20 6.63 8.09
CA PRO A 41 -4.08 5.18 7.97
C PRO A 41 -5.43 4.52 8.19
N ALA A 42 -5.68 3.44 7.45
CA ALA A 42 -6.78 2.55 7.76
C ALA A 42 -6.32 1.56 8.85
N SER A 43 -7.26 1.10 9.68
CA SER A 43 -6.97 -0.03 10.56
C SER A 43 -6.81 -1.31 9.76
N GLY A 44 -5.88 -2.15 10.19
CA GLY A 44 -5.57 -3.45 9.61
C GLY A 44 -4.08 -3.71 9.51
N LYS A 45 -3.74 -4.83 8.89
CA LYS A 45 -2.37 -5.33 8.77
C LYS A 45 -1.72 -4.83 7.49
N TYR A 46 -0.65 -4.07 7.62
CA TYR A 46 0.20 -3.63 6.53
C TYR A 46 1.35 -4.61 6.35
N VAL A 47 1.52 -5.08 5.11
CA VAL A 47 2.46 -6.12 4.71
C VAL A 47 3.29 -5.66 3.50
N PRO A 48 4.52 -6.12 3.33
CA PRO A 48 5.31 -5.83 2.15
C PRO A 48 4.58 -6.26 0.86
N TRP A 49 4.77 -5.49 -0.22
CA TRP A 49 4.13 -5.77 -1.51
C TRP A 49 4.56 -7.08 -2.11
N ARG A 50 3.61 -7.97 -2.43
CA ARG A 50 3.93 -9.26 -3.04
C ARG A 50 3.54 -9.30 -4.51
N ASP A 51 4.49 -9.69 -5.38
CA ASP A 51 4.15 -10.11 -6.75
C ASP A 51 3.29 -11.39 -6.66
N PRO A 52 2.04 -11.40 -7.16
CA PRO A 52 1.21 -12.59 -7.16
C PRO A 52 1.80 -13.77 -7.95
N LYS A 53 2.78 -13.50 -8.84
CA LYS A 53 3.47 -14.51 -9.65
C LYS A 53 4.72 -15.05 -8.97
N ASP A 54 5.22 -14.41 -7.91
CA ASP A 54 6.34 -14.93 -7.14
C ASP A 54 5.88 -16.03 -6.16
N SER A 55 6.67 -17.11 -6.10
CA SER A 55 6.59 -18.06 -5.00
C SER A 55 6.72 -17.32 -3.66
N PRO A 56 6.19 -17.82 -2.54
CA PRO A 56 6.15 -17.12 -1.25
C PRO A 56 7.53 -16.99 -0.58
N LYS A 57 8.53 -16.47 -1.30
CA LYS A 57 9.91 -16.33 -0.85
C LYS A 57 10.16 -14.88 -0.45
N TRP A 58 9.57 -14.50 0.68
CA TRP A 58 10.09 -13.37 1.41
C TRP A 58 11.17 -13.87 2.34
N TYR A 59 12.40 -13.39 2.14
CA TYR A 59 13.49 -13.76 3.03
C TYR A 59 13.46 -12.97 4.34
N ALA A 60 12.93 -11.74 4.31
CA ALA A 60 12.72 -10.89 5.49
C ALA A 60 11.77 -9.72 5.17
N GLY A 61 11.16 -9.14 6.21
CA GLY A 61 10.36 -7.92 6.09
C GLY A 61 9.85 -7.40 7.42
N GLU A 62 9.06 -6.33 7.35
CA GLU A 62 8.33 -5.75 8.48
C GLU A 62 6.81 -5.88 8.30
N LEU A 63 6.09 -5.98 9.41
CA LEU A 63 4.63 -6.00 9.47
C LEU A 63 4.19 -4.92 10.45
N VAL A 64 3.16 -4.16 10.08
CA VAL A 64 2.57 -3.14 10.95
C VAL A 64 1.07 -3.36 11.00
N VAL A 65 0.53 -3.73 12.15
CA VAL A 65 -0.92 -3.78 12.37
C VAL A 65 -1.35 -2.49 13.05
N ILE A 66 -2.24 -1.73 12.42
CA ILE A 66 -2.83 -0.52 12.99
C ILE A 66 -4.23 -0.84 13.50
N SER A 67 -4.52 -0.44 14.74
CA SER A 67 -5.86 -0.52 15.35
C SER A 67 -6.16 0.79 16.06
N GLU A 68 -6.97 1.64 15.42
CA GLU A 68 -7.34 2.97 15.91
C GLU A 68 -6.13 3.82 16.31
N SER A 69 -5.86 3.95 17.61
CA SER A 69 -4.78 4.74 18.22
C SER A 69 -3.59 3.89 18.69
N SER A 70 -3.54 2.63 18.29
CA SER A 70 -2.50 1.67 18.66
C SER A 70 -1.92 0.97 17.44
N PHE A 71 -0.73 0.42 17.60
CA PHE A 71 -0.11 -0.43 16.60
C PHE A 71 0.60 -1.63 17.22
N HIS A 72 0.83 -2.63 16.37
CA HIS A 72 1.71 -3.75 16.58
C HIS A 72 2.71 -3.80 15.42
N TYR A 73 4.00 -3.95 15.73
CA TYR A 73 5.11 -4.00 14.80
C TYR A 73 5.84 -5.31 14.98
N SER A 74 6.09 -6.03 13.89
CA SER A 74 6.94 -7.23 13.91
C SER A 74 7.90 -7.26 12.73
N GLN A 75 9.05 -7.91 12.93
CA GLN A 75 9.97 -8.26 11.84
C GLN A 75 9.99 -9.77 11.68
N PHE A 76 9.89 -10.23 10.43
CA PHE A 76 9.99 -11.64 10.10
C PHE A 76 11.20 -11.87 9.19
N SER A 77 11.78 -13.06 9.28
CA SER A 77 12.79 -13.53 8.32
C SER A 77 12.85 -15.05 8.30
N ASP A 78 12.88 -15.64 7.12
CA ASP A 78 13.05 -17.09 6.94
C ASP A 78 14.51 -17.54 7.09
N ALA A 79 15.45 -16.59 7.08
CA ALA A 79 16.89 -16.81 7.22
C ALA A 79 17.37 -16.74 8.68
N ILE A 80 16.50 -16.32 9.60
CA ILE A 80 16.79 -16.22 11.02
C ILE A 80 16.41 -17.54 11.70
N ASP A 81 17.26 -17.98 12.65
CA ASP A 81 16.98 -19.11 13.54
C ASP A 81 15.53 -19.05 14.04
N PRO A 82 14.69 -20.08 13.80
CA PRO A 82 13.29 -20.08 14.22
C PRO A 82 13.10 -19.96 15.74
N ASN A 83 14.17 -20.14 16.52
CA ASN A 83 14.17 -19.96 17.97
C ASN A 83 14.61 -18.55 18.41
N ARG A 84 15.08 -17.70 17.49
CA ARG A 84 15.41 -16.31 17.82
C ARG A 84 14.11 -15.55 18.03
N PRO A 85 13.95 -14.80 19.15
CA PRO A 85 12.77 -14.00 19.35
C PRO A 85 12.64 -12.95 18.24
N GLU A 86 11.52 -12.98 17.53
CA GLU A 86 11.15 -11.92 16.60
C GLU A 86 10.99 -10.62 17.38
N ARG A 87 11.42 -9.51 16.77
CA ARG A 87 11.23 -8.19 17.38
C ARG A 87 9.76 -7.84 17.26
N ASP A 88 9.03 -7.99 18.35
CA ASP A 88 7.62 -7.67 18.48
C ASP A 88 7.44 -6.48 19.42
N TYR A 89 6.86 -5.40 18.91
CA TYR A 89 6.63 -4.17 19.65
C TYR A 89 5.19 -3.69 19.48
N SER A 90 4.53 -3.36 20.59
CA SER A 90 3.24 -2.68 20.58
C SER A 90 3.38 -1.28 21.14
N GLY A 91 2.62 -0.33 20.62
CA GLY A 91 2.73 1.06 21.04
C GLY A 91 1.54 1.92 20.62
N LYS A 92 1.69 3.23 20.80
CA LYS A 92 0.67 4.21 20.43
C LYS A 92 0.88 4.73 19.02
N LEU A 93 -0.21 4.92 18.30
CA LEU A 93 -0.20 5.56 17.00
C LEU A 93 -0.58 7.03 17.16
N SER A 94 0.34 7.93 16.79
CA SER A 94 0.01 9.35 16.62
C SER A 94 -0.22 9.66 15.15
N VAL A 95 -1.33 10.32 14.82
CA VAL A 95 -1.70 10.69 13.45
C VAL A 95 -1.56 12.20 13.28
N PHE A 96 -0.76 12.60 12.31
CA PHE A 96 -0.58 13.99 11.89
C PHE A 96 -1.24 14.22 10.53
N LYS A 97 -1.20 15.46 10.05
CA LYS A 97 -1.82 15.84 8.77
C LYS A 97 -1.23 15.06 7.59
N ASP A 98 0.07 14.81 7.62
CA ASP A 98 0.83 14.28 6.48
C ASP A 98 1.57 12.97 6.76
N HIS A 99 1.63 12.55 8.02
CA HIS A 99 2.37 11.36 8.44
C HIS A 99 1.78 10.76 9.72
N ILE A 100 2.28 9.58 10.07
CA ILE A 100 2.02 8.91 11.34
C ILE A 100 3.32 8.68 12.08
N TYR A 101 3.21 8.51 13.40
CA TYR A 101 4.32 8.14 14.27
C TYR A 101 3.96 6.91 15.09
N LEU A 102 4.78 5.86 14.93
CA LEU A 102 4.71 4.63 15.69
C LEU A 102 5.50 4.80 16.99
N ASP A 103 4.83 5.22 18.06
CA ASP A 103 5.46 5.58 19.34
C ASP A 103 5.90 4.33 20.12
N HIS A 104 7.12 3.87 19.81
CA HIS A 104 7.83 2.86 20.59
C HIS A 104 9.34 2.90 20.28
N PRO A 105 10.23 2.87 21.29
CA PRO A 105 11.68 3.02 21.08
C PRO A 105 12.32 1.88 20.27
N GLY A 106 11.66 0.72 20.23
CA GLY A 106 12.12 -0.44 19.45
C GLY A 106 11.81 -0.37 17.94
N VAL A 107 10.94 0.55 17.50
CA VAL A 107 10.52 0.63 16.10
C VAL A 107 11.56 1.42 15.29
N PRO A 108 12.24 0.80 14.30
CA PRO A 108 13.11 1.54 13.41
C PRO A 108 12.28 2.41 12.47
N PHE A 109 12.74 3.64 12.22
CA PHE A 109 12.08 4.61 11.36
C PHE A 109 10.58 4.76 11.71
N PRO A 110 10.26 5.26 12.92
CA PRO A 110 8.88 5.29 13.44
C PRO A 110 7.96 6.26 12.69
N TYR A 111 8.52 7.22 11.96
CA TYR A 111 7.77 8.12 11.09
C TYR A 111 7.45 7.43 9.77
N ARG A 112 6.16 7.32 9.46
CA ARG A 112 5.67 6.72 8.21
C ARG A 112 4.72 7.69 7.51
N ILE A 113 4.74 7.67 6.18
CA ILE A 113 3.77 8.41 5.37
C ILE A 113 2.64 7.46 5.02
N SER A 114 1.45 7.74 5.54
CA SER A 114 0.24 6.99 5.18
C SER A 114 -0.44 7.62 3.97
N GLY A 115 -0.98 6.80 3.08
CA GLY A 115 -1.70 7.29 1.92
C GLY A 115 -2.30 6.19 1.06
N VAL A 116 -2.96 6.63 -0.01
CA VAL A 116 -3.51 5.76 -1.05
C VAL A 116 -2.55 5.78 -2.26
N ALA A 117 -1.90 4.65 -2.52
CA ALA A 117 -1.10 4.38 -3.72
C ALA A 117 -1.93 3.59 -4.73
N ASP A 118 -2.19 4.17 -5.91
CA ASP A 118 -2.94 3.54 -7.01
C ASP A 118 -4.26 2.84 -6.58
N GLY A 119 -4.96 3.48 -5.64
CA GLY A 119 -6.24 3.00 -5.10
C GLY A 119 -6.14 2.07 -3.89
N VAL A 120 -4.93 1.78 -3.40
CA VAL A 120 -4.68 0.89 -2.25
C VAL A 120 -4.07 1.66 -1.09
N GLN A 121 -4.53 1.38 0.14
CA GLN A 121 -3.94 1.97 1.35
C GLN A 121 -2.55 1.39 1.60
N VAL A 122 -1.58 2.29 1.82
CA VAL A 122 -0.18 1.95 2.04
C VAL A 122 0.45 2.76 3.17
N LEU A 123 1.53 2.23 3.72
CA LEU A 123 2.50 2.95 4.53
C LEU A 123 3.83 3.01 3.78
N LEU A 124 4.40 4.21 3.69
CA LEU A 124 5.73 4.45 3.15
C LEU A 124 6.69 4.82 4.28
N THR A 125 7.95 4.41 4.17
CA THR A 125 9.04 5.11 4.87
C THR A 125 9.17 6.53 4.33
N TRP A 126 9.83 7.41 5.09
CA TRP A 126 10.15 8.75 4.60
C TRP A 126 10.99 8.68 3.32
N GLU A 127 11.98 7.79 3.29
CA GLU A 127 12.83 7.52 2.14
C GLU A 127 12.03 7.05 0.93
N GLY A 128 11.07 6.15 1.12
CA GLY A 128 10.16 5.69 0.07
C GLY A 128 9.31 6.82 -0.51
N TYR A 129 8.81 7.70 0.35
CA TYR A 129 8.02 8.86 -0.09
C TYR A 129 8.86 9.87 -0.89
N GLU A 130 10.08 10.19 -0.43
CA GLU A 130 11.01 11.05 -1.18
C GLU A 130 11.39 10.45 -2.54
N GLN A 131 11.62 9.13 -2.57
CA GLN A 131 11.93 8.40 -3.79
C GLN A 131 10.77 8.43 -4.78
N TRP A 132 9.55 8.19 -4.30
CA TRP A 132 8.33 8.25 -5.11
C TRP A 132 8.14 9.62 -5.75
N LYS A 133 8.33 10.72 -5.00
CA LYS A 133 8.18 12.08 -5.53
C LYS A 133 9.04 12.33 -6.76
N ARG A 134 10.26 11.77 -6.79
CA ARG A 134 11.25 11.98 -7.84
C ARG A 134 11.07 11.05 -9.04
N THR A 135 10.74 9.79 -8.77
CA THR A 135 10.86 8.70 -9.77
C THR A 135 9.54 8.04 -10.12
N LYS A 136 8.48 8.30 -9.34
CA LYS A 136 7.22 7.54 -9.39
C LYS A 136 7.41 6.03 -9.19
N LYS A 137 8.49 5.67 -8.50
CA LYS A 137 8.83 4.30 -8.12
C LYS A 137 9.26 4.26 -6.66
N VAL A 138 9.10 3.11 -6.01
CA VAL A 138 9.49 2.88 -4.62
C VAL A 138 10.16 1.52 -4.47
N PHE A 139 11.23 1.43 -3.69
CA PHE A 139 11.78 0.12 -3.32
C PHE A 139 10.80 -0.70 -2.47
N GLU A 140 10.76 -2.00 -2.70
CA GLU A 140 9.89 -2.96 -2.00
C GLU A 140 9.95 -2.85 -0.47
N LEU A 141 11.14 -2.64 0.10
CA LEU A 141 11.35 -2.50 1.55
C LEU A 141 10.78 -1.21 2.15
N ASN A 142 10.45 -0.22 1.31
CA ASN A 142 9.98 1.08 1.73
C ASN A 142 8.46 1.23 1.63
N LEU A 143 7.74 0.18 1.20
CA LEU A 143 6.33 0.24 0.85
C LEU A 143 5.56 -0.96 1.41
N LEU A 144 4.68 -0.70 2.37
CA LEU A 144 3.77 -1.68 2.94
C LEU A 144 2.35 -1.43 2.46
N TYR A 145 1.68 -2.47 2.00
CA TYR A 145 0.29 -2.47 1.55
C TYR A 145 -0.63 -3.04 2.61
N LEU A 146 -1.82 -2.49 2.77
CA LEU A 146 -2.85 -3.10 3.61
C LEU A 146 -3.24 -4.48 3.05
N GLU A 147 -3.14 -5.55 3.85
CA GLU A 147 -3.30 -6.97 3.48
C GLU A 147 -4.63 -7.27 2.77
N LYS A 148 -5.65 -6.41 2.92
CA LYS A 148 -6.79 -6.32 1.99
C LYS A 148 -6.36 -5.79 0.61
N THR A 149 -5.35 -6.40 0.00
CA THR A 149 -5.01 -6.16 -1.41
C THR A 149 -5.15 -7.46 -2.21
N PRO A 150 -6.33 -7.72 -2.83
CA PRO A 150 -6.46 -8.73 -3.87
C PRO A 150 -6.94 -8.14 -5.22
N LYS A 151 -6.03 -8.24 -6.21
CA LYS A 151 -6.08 -8.05 -7.68
C LYS A 151 -6.93 -6.89 -8.25
N PRO A 152 -6.37 -6.07 -9.17
CA PRO A 152 -7.20 -5.56 -10.26
C PRO A 152 -7.74 -6.78 -11.02
N LYS A 153 -9.01 -7.09 -10.81
CA LYS A 153 -9.75 -8.04 -11.65
C LYS A 153 -10.15 -7.28 -12.91
N LYS A 154 -9.74 -7.83 -14.06
CA LYS A 154 -10.33 -7.51 -15.37
C LYS A 154 -11.83 -7.80 -15.36
#